data_AF-A0A661TD03-F1
#
_entry.id   AF-A0A661TD03-F1
#
_cell.length_a   1.000
_cell.length_b   1.000
_cell.length_c   1.000
_cell.angle_alpha   90.00
_cell.angle_beta   90.00
_cell.angle_gamma   90.00
#
_symmetry.space_group_name_H-M   'P 1'
#
loop_
_entity.id
_entity.type
_entity.pdbx_description
1 polymer ?
#
loop_
_entity_poly.entity_id
_entity_poly.type
_entity_poly.pdbx_seq_one_letter_code
_entity_poly.pdbx_strand_id
1 'polypeptide(L)'
;RVGGNRPIPIDVRIVSATAVDVKAAVNGGAFRKDLYFRINVVNIKLPGLSERKEDISLLAYHILNRLNRLGGKNINAISQNAMTLLRPSAFPGNVRELENILERAVAVCSGNVIRVCDLPPDLIELELQAYKPPEEQFMTLLELEQDYISHLLKINGGARTKTAEMLGIDRASLWRKMKKYGLE
;
A
#
# COMPACT_ATOMS: atom_id res chain seq x y z
N ARG A 1 -22.89 16.99 43.89
CA ARG A 1 -23.50 16.76 45.22
C ARG A 1 -22.89 15.50 45.80
N VAL A 2 -22.17 15.57 46.91
CA VAL A 2 -21.63 14.38 47.61
C VAL A 2 -22.57 14.09 48.78
N GLY A 3 -23.05 12.85 48.91
CA GLY A 3 -23.98 12.42 49.98
C GLY A 3 -25.48 12.36 49.64
N GLY A 4 -25.87 12.61 48.38
CA GLY A 4 -27.26 12.48 47.95
C GLY A 4 -27.67 11.02 47.76
N ASN A 5 -28.72 10.58 48.46
CA ASN A 5 -29.28 9.22 48.41
C ASN A 5 -30.48 9.08 47.45
N ARG A 6 -30.84 10.15 46.73
CA ARG A 6 -31.95 10.14 45.77
C ARG A 6 -31.44 9.83 44.36
N PRO A 7 -32.00 8.82 43.67
CA PRO A 7 -31.67 8.56 42.27
C PRO A 7 -32.06 9.75 41.41
N ILE A 8 -31.21 10.10 40.45
CA ILE A 8 -31.44 11.19 39.50
C ILE A 8 -31.77 10.54 38.15
N PRO A 9 -32.94 10.83 37.55
CA PRO A 9 -33.25 10.34 36.22
C PRO A 9 -32.30 10.97 35.20
N ILE A 10 -31.82 10.17 34.26
CA ILE A 10 -30.98 10.63 33.14
C ILE A 10 -31.61 10.17 31.82
N ASP A 11 -31.49 11.04 30.82
CA ASP A 11 -31.80 10.74 29.43
C ASP A 11 -30.52 10.93 28.60
N VAL A 12 -30.03 9.85 28.00
CA VAL A 12 -28.73 9.81 27.33
C VAL A 12 -28.78 8.97 26.07
N ARG A 13 -28.03 9.41 25.06
CA ARG A 13 -27.71 8.61 23.88
C ARG A 13 -26.36 7.94 24.07
N ILE A 14 -26.34 6.61 24.03
CA ILE A 14 -25.12 5.82 24.18
C ILE A 14 -24.52 5.56 22.79
N VAL A 15 -23.22 5.85 22.65
CA VAL A 15 -22.40 5.46 21.49
C VAL A 15 -21.17 4.75 22.03
N SER A 16 -20.90 3.54 21.53
CA SER A 16 -19.77 2.70 21.95
C SER A 16 -19.00 2.20 20.74
N ALA A 17 -17.68 2.07 20.87
CA ALA A 17 -16.80 1.51 19.85
C ALA A 17 -15.81 0.53 20.47
N THR A 18 -15.41 -0.49 19.70
CA THR A 18 -14.48 -1.53 20.16
C THR A 18 -13.77 -2.16 18.95
N ALA A 19 -12.53 -2.59 19.16
CA ALA A 19 -11.75 -3.36 18.19
C ALA A 19 -11.90 -4.89 18.40
N VAL A 20 -12.56 -5.30 19.49
CA VAL A 20 -12.77 -6.71 19.84
C VAL A 20 -14.10 -7.19 19.27
N ASP A 21 -14.13 -8.43 18.77
CA ASP A 21 -15.38 -9.11 18.46
C ASP A 21 -16.17 -9.36 19.77
N VAL A 22 -17.15 -8.50 20.02
CA VAL A 22 -17.97 -8.57 21.24
C VAL A 22 -18.82 -9.84 21.26
N LYS A 23 -19.24 -10.36 20.11
CA LYS A 23 -20.04 -11.59 20.04
C LYS A 23 -19.18 -12.79 20.45
N ALA A 24 -17.94 -12.85 19.99
CA ALA A 24 -16.97 -13.84 20.45
C ALA A 24 -16.67 -13.70 21.95
N ALA A 25 -16.51 -12.47 22.45
CA ALA A 25 -16.27 -12.21 23.87
C ALA A 25 -17.45 -12.61 24.77
N VAL A 26 -18.70 -12.47 24.31
CA VAL A 26 -19.89 -12.99 25.00
C VAL A 26 -19.86 -14.51 25.07
N ASN A 27 -19.57 -15.17 23.95
CA ASN A 27 -19.50 -16.64 23.90
C ASN A 27 -18.37 -17.20 24.78
N GLY A 28 -17.26 -16.47 24.90
CA GLY A 28 -16.14 -16.81 25.78
C GLY A 28 -16.33 -16.40 27.24
N GLY A 29 -17.48 -15.84 27.64
CA GLY A 29 -17.77 -15.42 29.02
C GLY A 29 -17.05 -14.15 29.49
N ALA A 30 -16.22 -13.54 28.64
CA ALA A 30 -15.51 -12.30 28.94
C ALA A 30 -16.40 -11.05 28.85
N PHE A 31 -17.57 -11.17 28.21
CA PHE A 31 -18.53 -10.08 28.07
C PHE A 31 -19.96 -10.47 28.46
N ARG A 32 -20.64 -9.55 29.13
CA ARG A 32 -21.99 -9.73 29.63
C ARG A 32 -23.02 -9.75 28.51
N LYS A 33 -23.77 -10.86 28.41
CA LYS A 33 -24.81 -11.08 27.40
C LYS A 33 -25.92 -10.02 27.45
N ASP A 34 -26.36 -9.63 28.63
CA ASP A 34 -27.41 -8.63 28.82
C ASP A 34 -27.00 -7.22 28.37
N LEU A 35 -25.73 -6.84 28.61
CA LEU A 35 -25.19 -5.58 28.12
C LEU A 35 -25.02 -5.59 26.60
N TYR A 36 -24.54 -6.70 26.01
CA TYR A 36 -24.36 -6.84 24.57
C TYR A 36 -25.65 -6.53 23.80
N PHE A 37 -26.78 -7.10 24.21
CA PHE A 37 -28.06 -6.84 23.55
C PHE A 37 -28.58 -5.41 23.74
N ARG A 38 -28.14 -4.68 24.77
CA ARG A 38 -28.52 -3.27 24.98
C ARG A 38 -27.70 -2.29 24.13
N ILE A 39 -26.44 -2.63 23.83
CA ILE A 39 -25.54 -1.73 23.07
C ILE A 39 -25.48 -2.11 21.58
N ASN A 40 -25.65 -3.38 21.23
CA ASN A 40 -25.59 -3.87 19.86
C ASN A 40 -26.96 -3.81 19.16
N VAL A 41 -27.61 -2.64 19.22
CA VAL A 41 -28.90 -2.38 18.57
C VAL A 41 -28.69 -1.99 17.10
N VAL A 42 -27.81 -1.02 16.86
CA VAL A 42 -27.33 -0.63 15.53
C VAL A 42 -25.82 -0.79 15.52
N ASN A 43 -25.31 -1.66 14.66
CA ASN A 43 -23.88 -1.94 14.55
C ASN A 43 -23.37 -1.36 13.22
N ILE A 44 -22.28 -0.58 13.32
CA ILE A 44 -21.55 -0.08 12.17
C ILE A 44 -20.16 -0.71 12.19
N LYS A 45 -19.88 -1.58 11.22
CA LYS A 45 -18.55 -2.13 11.01
C LYS A 45 -17.70 -1.10 10.26
N LEU A 46 -16.62 -0.64 10.89
CA LEU A 46 -15.67 0.26 10.25
C LEU A 46 -14.70 -0.55 9.39
N PRO A 47 -14.59 -0.28 8.07
CA PRO A 47 -13.64 -0.96 7.21
C PRO A 47 -12.19 -0.58 7.57
N GLY A 48 -11.29 -1.55 7.42
CA GLY A 48 -9.85 -1.34 7.43
C GLY A 48 -9.42 -0.37 6.32
N LEU A 49 -8.26 0.29 6.46
CA LEU A 49 -7.72 1.11 5.37
C LEU A 49 -7.45 0.27 4.11
N SER A 50 -7.06 -0.99 4.29
CA SER A 50 -6.84 -1.97 3.23
C SER A 50 -8.10 -2.34 2.44
N GLU A 51 -9.29 -2.15 3.01
CA GLU A 51 -10.59 -2.36 2.35
C GLU A 51 -11.05 -1.13 1.54
N ARG A 52 -10.32 -0.01 1.62
CA ARG A 52 -10.63 1.27 0.94
C ARG A 52 -9.39 1.94 0.37
N LYS A 53 -8.66 1.21 -0.48
CA LYS A 53 -7.34 1.63 -0.98
C LYS A 53 -7.40 2.93 -1.80
N GLU A 54 -8.54 3.20 -2.41
CA GLU A 54 -8.82 4.39 -3.20
C GLU A 54 -8.75 5.67 -2.35
N ASP A 55 -9.09 5.56 -1.06
CA ASP A 55 -9.09 6.70 -0.12
C ASP A 55 -7.69 7.07 0.36
N ILE A 56 -6.68 6.18 0.20
CA ILE A 56 -5.33 6.37 0.74
C ILE A 56 -4.71 7.67 0.24
N SER A 57 -4.86 7.98 -1.06
CA SER A 57 -4.29 9.19 -1.63
C SER A 57 -4.91 10.45 -1.01
N LEU A 58 -6.25 10.48 -0.89
CA LEU A 58 -6.98 11.60 -0.29
C LEU A 58 -6.61 11.77 1.19
N LEU A 59 -6.58 10.66 1.94
CA LEU A 59 -6.21 10.65 3.35
C LEU A 59 -4.77 11.11 3.57
N ALA A 60 -3.83 10.64 2.74
CA ALA A 60 -2.43 11.02 2.83
C ALA A 60 -2.24 12.53 2.63
N TYR A 61 -2.90 13.13 1.63
CA TYR A 61 -2.85 14.58 1.44
C TYR A 61 -3.54 15.36 2.56
N HIS A 62 -4.65 14.85 3.11
CA HIS A 62 -5.30 15.46 4.27
C HIS A 62 -4.37 15.48 5.49
N ILE A 63 -3.74 14.35 5.80
CA ILE A 63 -2.78 14.22 6.91
C ILE A 63 -1.57 15.11 6.67
N LEU A 64 -0.99 15.11 5.47
CA LEU A 64 0.15 15.95 5.09
C LEU A 64 -0.14 17.44 5.32
N ASN A 65 -1.32 17.92 4.91
CA ASN A 65 -1.73 19.31 5.12
C ASN A 65 -1.85 19.65 6.62
N ARG A 66 -2.33 18.72 7.43
CA ARG A 66 -2.37 18.90 8.89
C ARG A 66 -0.97 18.95 9.50
N LEU A 67 -0.09 18.04 9.10
CA LEU A 67 1.29 17.95 9.58
C LEU A 67 2.11 19.20 9.19
N ASN A 68 1.96 19.71 7.96
CA ASN A 68 2.59 20.96 7.53
C ASN A 68 2.21 22.13 8.44
N ARG A 69 0.93 22.26 8.80
CA ARG A 69 0.44 23.33 9.68
C ARG A 69 1.01 23.22 11.10
N LEU A 70 1.16 22.01 11.62
CA LEU A 70 1.70 21.76 12.96
C LEU A 70 3.23 21.95 13.02
N GLY A 71 3.94 21.48 12.00
CA GLY A 71 5.41 21.48 11.95
C GLY A 71 6.04 22.70 11.27
N GLY A 72 5.24 23.63 10.74
CA GLY A 72 5.75 24.79 10.00
C GLY A 72 6.50 24.42 8.71
N LYS A 73 6.17 23.26 8.11
CA LYS A 73 6.77 22.75 6.87
C LYS A 73 5.90 23.16 5.67
N ASN A 74 6.49 23.14 4.47
CA ASN A 74 5.80 23.47 3.22
C ASN A 74 6.00 22.35 2.18
N ILE A 75 5.62 21.12 2.56
CA ILE A 75 5.68 19.96 1.68
C ILE A 75 4.37 19.90 0.89
N ASN A 76 4.43 20.10 -0.43
CA ASN A 76 3.26 20.26 -1.28
C ASN A 76 2.92 19.01 -2.11
N ALA A 77 3.80 18.00 -2.13
CA ALA A 77 3.56 16.80 -2.92
C ALA A 77 4.13 15.53 -2.28
N ILE A 78 3.53 14.40 -2.65
CA ILE A 78 4.08 13.07 -2.46
C ILE A 78 4.41 12.55 -3.85
N SER A 79 5.66 12.13 -4.08
CA SER A 79 6.06 11.58 -5.37
C SER A 79 5.22 10.37 -5.76
N GLN A 80 5.02 10.16 -7.07
CA GLN A 80 4.18 9.06 -7.56
C GLN A 80 4.67 7.70 -7.03
N ASN A 81 5.98 7.46 -7.00
CA ASN A 81 6.56 6.22 -6.49
C ASN A 81 6.29 6.03 -4.99
N ALA A 82 6.42 7.09 -4.19
CA ALA A 82 6.08 7.05 -2.77
C ALA A 82 4.58 6.79 -2.56
N MET A 83 3.71 7.39 -3.37
CA MET A 83 2.27 7.15 -3.31
C MET A 83 1.91 5.72 -3.74
N THR A 84 2.62 5.15 -4.70
CA THR A 84 2.47 3.74 -5.08
C THR A 84 2.81 2.84 -3.91
N LEU A 85 3.88 3.10 -3.16
CA LEU A 85 4.22 2.31 -1.97
C LEU A 85 3.16 2.40 -0.86
N LEU A 86 2.50 3.54 -0.72
CA LEU A 86 1.44 3.71 0.28
C LEU A 86 0.14 2.96 -0.09
N ARG A 87 -0.14 2.63 -1.36
CA ARG A 87 -1.44 2.04 -1.76
C ARG A 87 -1.64 0.55 -1.46
N PRO A 88 -0.67 -0.36 -1.72
CA PRO A 88 -0.87 -1.79 -1.57
C PRO A 88 -0.66 -2.30 -0.13
N SER A 89 -0.07 -1.48 0.75
CA SER A 89 0.24 -1.88 2.12
C SER A 89 -1.02 -2.23 2.91
N ALA A 90 -0.99 -3.38 3.59
CA ALA A 90 -2.13 -3.87 4.37
C ALA A 90 -2.50 -2.96 5.57
N PHE A 91 -1.61 -2.01 5.93
CA PHE A 91 -1.69 -1.12 7.09
C PHE A 91 -2.41 -1.78 8.29
N PRO A 92 -1.79 -2.76 8.97
CA PRO A 92 -2.38 -3.38 10.16
C PRO A 92 -2.81 -2.34 11.22
N GLY A 93 -2.11 -1.21 11.32
CA GLY A 93 -2.47 -0.07 12.18
C GLY A 93 -3.44 0.95 11.54
N ASN A 94 -3.97 0.66 10.35
CA ASN A 94 -4.98 1.45 9.64
C ASN A 94 -4.51 2.92 9.45
N VAL A 95 -5.42 3.90 9.54
CA VAL A 95 -5.10 5.33 9.38
C VAL A 95 -4.00 5.82 10.32
N ARG A 96 -3.87 5.25 11.54
CA ARG A 96 -2.81 5.65 12.48
C ARG A 96 -1.43 5.29 11.97
N GLU A 97 -1.29 4.13 11.34
CA GLU A 97 -0.02 3.73 10.75
C GLU A 97 0.35 4.62 9.57
N LEU A 98 -0.61 4.91 8.67
CA LEU A 98 -0.42 5.88 7.60
C LEU A 98 0.01 7.25 8.12
N GLU A 99 -0.62 7.71 9.21
CA GLU A 99 -0.26 8.97 9.87
C GLU A 99 1.17 8.95 10.40
N ASN A 100 1.57 7.91 11.13
CA ASN A 100 2.94 7.77 11.65
C ASN A 100 3.99 7.75 10.54
N ILE A 101 3.69 7.05 9.44
CA ILE A 101 4.56 6.98 8.25
C ILE A 101 4.78 8.38 7.68
N LEU A 102 3.69 9.15 7.50
CA LEU A 102 3.75 10.50 6.97
C LEU A 102 4.40 11.49 7.94
N GLU A 103 4.17 11.35 9.25
CA GLU A 103 4.82 12.18 10.26
C GLU A 103 6.34 12.01 10.21
N ARG A 104 6.82 10.77 10.18
CA ARG A 104 8.25 10.49 9.99
C ARG A 104 8.77 11.06 8.67
N ALA A 105 8.05 10.87 7.57
CA ALA A 105 8.45 11.38 6.26
C ALA A 105 8.57 12.91 6.27
N VAL A 106 7.61 13.62 6.87
CA VAL A 106 7.64 15.09 7.01
C VAL A 106 8.82 15.55 7.87
N ALA A 107 9.18 14.80 8.91
CA ALA A 107 10.29 15.13 9.79
C ALA A 107 11.66 15.05 9.07
N VAL A 108 11.87 14.02 8.23
CA VAL A 108 13.14 13.79 7.52
C VAL A 108 13.21 14.45 6.14
N CYS A 109 12.06 14.79 5.54
CA CYS A 109 12.01 15.41 4.23
C CYS A 109 12.74 16.76 4.24
N SER A 110 13.75 16.85 3.40
CA SER A 110 14.59 18.05 3.26
C SER A 110 14.05 19.04 2.21
N GLY A 111 13.04 18.63 1.43
CA GLY A 111 12.45 19.43 0.35
C GLY A 111 10.96 19.67 0.51
N ASN A 112 10.29 19.97 -0.60
CA ASN A 112 8.83 20.16 -0.67
C ASN A 112 8.08 18.92 -1.21
N VAL A 113 8.79 17.84 -1.55
CA VAL A 113 8.20 16.60 -2.08
C VAL A 113 8.67 15.41 -1.28
N ILE A 114 7.73 14.63 -0.72
CA ILE A 114 8.04 13.34 -0.08
C ILE A 114 8.40 12.31 -1.16
N ARG A 115 9.62 11.78 -1.06
CA ARG A 115 10.15 10.73 -1.93
C ARG A 115 10.21 9.39 -1.20
N VAL A 116 10.45 8.32 -1.96
CA VAL A 116 10.57 6.96 -1.41
C VAL A 116 11.63 6.89 -0.30
N CYS A 117 12.76 7.61 -0.45
CA CYS A 117 13.82 7.68 0.56
C CYS A 117 13.39 8.32 1.89
N ASP A 118 12.30 9.07 1.90
CA ASP A 118 11.78 9.71 3.11
C ASP A 118 10.81 8.77 3.88
N LEU A 119 10.38 7.67 3.25
CA LEU A 119 9.49 6.69 3.87
C LEU A 119 10.26 5.71 4.78
N PRO A 120 9.58 5.06 5.75
CA PRO A 120 10.19 4.03 6.58
C PRO A 120 10.78 2.87 5.75
N PRO A 121 11.95 2.34 6.13
CA PRO A 121 12.56 1.17 5.47
C PRO A 121 11.63 -0.05 5.42
N ASP A 122 10.87 -0.29 6.49
CA ASP A 122 9.94 -1.42 6.59
C ASP A 122 8.90 -1.42 5.45
N LEU A 123 8.49 -0.23 4.99
CA LEU A 123 7.56 -0.08 3.87
C LEU A 123 8.22 -0.40 2.51
N ILE A 124 9.53 -0.16 2.41
CA ILE A 124 10.36 -0.43 1.22
C ILE A 124 10.65 -1.94 1.15
N GLU A 125 10.93 -2.58 2.28
CA GLU A 125 11.17 -4.03 2.36
C GLU A 125 9.92 -4.87 2.08
N LEU A 126 8.73 -4.36 2.45
CA LEU A 126 7.45 -4.98 2.14
C LEU A 126 7.21 -5.12 0.63
N GLU A 127 7.70 -4.19 -0.20
CA GLU A 127 7.59 -4.31 -1.67
C GLU A 127 8.55 -5.37 -2.22
N LEU A 128 9.76 -5.49 -1.66
CA LEU A 128 10.73 -6.52 -2.04
C LEU A 128 10.27 -7.93 -1.67
N GLN A 129 9.55 -8.10 -0.55
CA GLN A 129 8.97 -9.39 -0.16
C GLN A 129 7.61 -9.67 -0.81
N ALA A 130 6.83 -8.63 -1.13
CA ALA A 130 5.56 -8.74 -1.86
C ALA A 130 5.73 -8.78 -3.38
N TYR A 131 6.97 -8.72 -3.89
CA TYR A 131 7.30 -9.21 -5.22
C TYR A 131 7.07 -10.72 -5.26
N LYS A 132 5.79 -11.10 -5.33
CA LYS A 132 5.38 -12.34 -5.95
C LYS A 132 5.54 -12.07 -7.44
N PRO A 133 6.58 -12.62 -8.11
CA PRO A 133 6.54 -12.71 -9.55
C PRO A 133 5.16 -13.30 -9.92
N PRO A 134 4.46 -12.71 -10.90
CA PRO A 134 3.16 -13.23 -11.30
C PRO A 134 3.27 -14.74 -11.53
N GLU A 135 2.21 -15.50 -11.21
CA GLU A 135 2.10 -16.95 -11.52
C GLU A 135 2.06 -17.24 -13.04
N GLU A 136 2.59 -16.32 -13.84
CA GLU A 136 2.80 -16.46 -15.28
C GLU A 136 4.24 -16.97 -15.47
N GLN A 137 4.35 -18.24 -15.83
CA GLN A 137 5.54 -18.93 -16.34
C GLN A 137 6.86 -18.17 -16.11
N PHE A 138 7.58 -18.55 -15.04
CA PHE A 138 8.97 -18.14 -14.88
C PHE A 138 9.74 -18.49 -16.14
N MET A 139 10.04 -17.48 -16.95
CA MET A 139 10.96 -17.63 -18.07
C MET A 139 12.38 -17.59 -17.51
N THR A 140 13.17 -18.57 -17.90
CA THR A 140 14.62 -18.52 -17.73
C THR A 140 15.16 -17.27 -18.43
N LEU A 141 16.33 -16.78 -18.01
CA LEU A 141 17.02 -15.68 -18.71
C LEU A 141 17.20 -15.95 -20.21
N LEU A 142 17.29 -17.24 -20.57
CA LEU A 142 17.41 -17.69 -21.95
C LEU A 142 16.09 -17.51 -22.71
N GLU A 143 14.97 -17.89 -22.11
CA GLU A 143 13.63 -17.73 -22.71
C GLU A 143 13.27 -16.25 -22.86
N LEU A 144 13.55 -15.42 -21.85
CA LEU A 144 13.31 -13.98 -21.91
C LEU A 144 14.16 -13.32 -23.01
N GLU A 145 15.43 -13.71 -23.13
CA GLU A 145 16.29 -13.26 -24.21
C GLU A 145 15.76 -13.69 -25.59
N GLN A 146 15.30 -14.93 -25.74
CA GLN A 146 14.73 -15.44 -26.98
C GLN A 146 13.43 -14.71 -27.38
N ASP A 147 12.52 -14.52 -26.43
CA ASP A 147 11.26 -13.82 -26.65
C ASP A 147 11.49 -12.36 -27.04
N TYR A 148 12.41 -11.69 -26.34
CA TYR A 148 12.74 -10.30 -26.61
C TYR A 148 13.38 -10.11 -27.99
N ILE A 149 14.31 -11.00 -28.39
CA ILE A 149 14.89 -11.00 -29.74
C ILE A 149 13.80 -11.23 -30.79
N SER A 150 12.90 -12.18 -30.56
CA SER A 150 11.80 -12.50 -31.47
C SER A 150 10.82 -11.33 -31.64
N HIS A 151 10.48 -10.66 -30.55
CA HIS A 151 9.62 -9.50 -30.54
C HIS A 151 10.23 -8.32 -31.33
N LEU A 152 11.52 -8.02 -31.09
CA LEU A 152 12.21 -6.96 -31.81
C LEU A 152 12.40 -7.25 -33.30
N LEU A 153 12.65 -8.52 -33.67
CA LEU A 153 12.67 -8.93 -35.08
C LEU A 153 11.31 -8.74 -35.75
N LYS A 154 10.20 -9.06 -35.08
CA LYS A 154 8.85 -8.85 -35.60
C LYS A 154 8.53 -7.37 -35.81
N ILE A 155 8.79 -6.53 -34.81
CA ILE A 155 8.54 -5.07 -34.91
C ILE A 155 9.41 -4.43 -35.99
N ASN A 156 10.64 -4.89 -36.15
CA ASN A 156 11.55 -4.38 -37.18
C ASN A 156 11.41 -5.08 -38.55
N GLY A 157 10.39 -5.91 -38.75
CA GLY A 157 10.15 -6.59 -40.04
C GLY A 157 11.31 -7.47 -40.52
N GLY A 158 12.06 -8.07 -39.58
CA GLY A 158 13.24 -8.89 -39.88
C GLY A 158 14.54 -8.12 -40.11
N ALA A 159 14.56 -6.79 -39.94
CA ALA A 159 15.76 -5.98 -40.08
C ALA A 159 16.78 -6.22 -38.95
N ARG A 160 17.77 -7.09 -39.22
CA ARG A 160 18.75 -7.55 -38.21
C ARG A 160 19.69 -6.45 -37.71
N THR A 161 20.11 -5.53 -38.57
CA THR A 161 21.00 -4.42 -38.18
C THR A 161 20.33 -3.53 -37.13
N LYS A 162 19.08 -3.10 -37.40
CA LYS A 162 18.28 -2.28 -36.50
C LYS A 162 17.93 -3.00 -35.20
N THR A 163 17.68 -4.31 -35.29
CA THR A 163 17.41 -5.16 -34.11
C THR A 163 18.65 -5.28 -33.22
N ALA A 164 19.85 -5.44 -33.80
CA ALA A 164 21.11 -5.52 -33.04
C ALA A 164 21.41 -4.20 -32.32
N GLU A 165 21.20 -3.06 -32.99
CA GLU A 165 21.34 -1.72 -32.40
C GLU A 165 20.37 -1.52 -31.21
N MET A 166 19.10 -1.91 -31.36
CA MET A 166 18.11 -1.82 -30.29
C MET A 166 18.41 -2.76 -29.10
N LEU A 167 19.03 -3.90 -29.37
CA LEU A 167 19.52 -4.83 -28.34
C LEU A 167 20.83 -4.39 -27.69
N GLY A 168 21.51 -3.37 -28.25
CA GLY A 168 22.82 -2.92 -27.78
C GLY A 168 23.94 -3.94 -28.01
N ILE A 169 23.80 -4.84 -28.99
CA ILE A 169 24.79 -5.86 -29.32
C ILE A 169 25.28 -5.72 -30.76
N ASP A 170 26.45 -6.27 -31.06
CA ASP A 170 26.90 -6.33 -32.44
C ASP A 170 26.09 -7.34 -33.28
N ARG A 171 26.10 -7.14 -34.60
CA ARG A 171 25.35 -7.97 -35.55
C ARG A 171 25.77 -9.45 -35.52
N ALA A 172 27.04 -9.76 -35.23
CA ALA A 172 27.51 -11.14 -35.17
C ALA A 172 27.04 -11.85 -33.88
N SER A 173 26.92 -11.11 -32.76
CA SER A 173 26.28 -11.59 -31.53
C SER A 173 24.80 -11.89 -31.71
N LEU A 174 24.07 -11.00 -32.41
CA LEU A 174 22.67 -11.26 -32.75
C LEU A 174 22.53 -12.53 -33.61
N TRP A 175 23.36 -12.69 -34.65
CA TRP A 175 23.31 -13.87 -35.52
C TRP A 175 23.58 -15.18 -34.77
N ARG A 176 24.59 -15.20 -33.87
CA ARG A 176 24.86 -16.37 -33.02
C ARG A 176 23.67 -16.72 -32.13
N LYS A 177 22.99 -15.72 -31.56
CA LYS A 177 21.80 -15.91 -30.72
C LYS A 177 20.61 -16.41 -31.54
N MET A 178 20.36 -15.83 -32.72
CA MET A 178 19.30 -16.28 -33.63
C MET A 178 19.47 -17.75 -34.03
N LYS A 179 20.71 -18.16 -34.37
CA LYS A 179 21.03 -19.56 -34.69
C LYS A 179 20.87 -20.49 -33.48
N LYS A 180 21.26 -20.03 -32.28
CA LYS A 180 21.12 -20.79 -31.03
C LYS A 180 19.65 -21.02 -30.67
N TYR A 181 18.78 -20.06 -30.95
CA TYR A 181 17.35 -20.09 -30.58
C TYR A 181 16.42 -20.58 -31.71
N GLY A 182 16.96 -21.01 -32.85
CA GLY A 182 16.15 -21.52 -33.96
C GLY A 182 15.23 -20.47 -34.59
N LEU A 183 15.63 -19.20 -34.55
CA LEU A 183 14.89 -18.09 -35.15
C LEU A 183 15.22 -17.92 -36.66
N GLU A 184 16.03 -18.83 -37.20
CA GLU A 184 16.39 -19.07 -38.61
C GLU A 184 16.79 -20.52 -38.86
#